data_AF-A0AAW5C702-F1
#
_entry.id   AF-A0AAW5C702-F1
#
_cell.length_a   1.000
_cell.length_b   1.000
_cell.length_c   1.000
_cell.angle_alpha   90.00
_cell.angle_beta   90.00
_cell.angle_gamma   90.00
#
_symmetry.space_group_name_H-M   'P 1'
#
loop_
_entity.id
_entity.type
_entity.pdbx_description
1 polymer ?
#
loop_
_entity_poly.entity_id
_entity_poly.type
_entity_poly.pdbx_seq_one_letter_code
_entity_poly.pdbx_strand_id
1 'polypeptide(L)' 'MVEMAKAHGLHPYNYLQYLLDSRPGKDTTDTEFQDLAPWSEKARIECNKKSE' A
#
# COMPACT_ATOMS: atom_id res chain seq x y z
N MET A 1 6.73 -7.17 3.52
CA MET A 1 6.18 -5.98 2.83
C MET A 1 6.76 -5.82 1.43
N VAL A 2 8.08 -5.66 1.25
CA VAL A 2 8.72 -5.56 -0.08
C VAL A 2 8.46 -6.77 -0.98
N GLU A 3 8.69 -7.98 -0.48
CA GLU A 3 8.46 -9.20 -1.28
C GLU A 3 6.97 -9.42 -1.60
N MET A 4 6.06 -8.99 -0.72
CA MET A 4 4.62 -9.02 -0.99
C MET A 4 4.24 -8.01 -2.07
N ALA A 5 4.81 -6.80 -2.01
CA ALA A 5 4.62 -5.80 -3.06
C ALA A 5 5.02 -6.37 -4.43
N LYS A 6 6.20 -7.00 -4.53
CA LYS A 6 6.67 -7.66 -5.76
C LYS A 6 5.73 -8.78 -6.21
N ALA A 7 5.29 -9.64 -5.30
CA ALA A 7 4.38 -10.76 -5.60
C ALA A 7 3.02 -10.27 -6.15
N HIS A 8 2.58 -9.07 -5.75
CA HIS A 8 1.34 -8.43 -6.21
C HIS A 8 1.55 -7.41 -7.33
N GLY A 9 2.75 -7.35 -7.93
CA GLY A 9 3.04 -6.47 -9.07
C GLY A 9 3.14 -4.98 -8.71
N LEU A 10 3.34 -4.65 -7.43
CA LEU A 10 3.55 -3.28 -6.96
C LEU A 10 5.04 -2.93 -6.96
N HIS A 11 5.35 -1.68 -7.31
CA HIS A 11 6.70 -1.15 -7.14
C HIS A 11 7.04 -1.08 -5.64
N PRO A 12 8.09 -1.76 -5.15
CA PRO A 12 8.33 -1.91 -3.71
C PRO A 12 8.54 -0.61 -2.97
N TYR A 13 9.21 0.35 -3.61
CA TYR A 13 9.46 1.67 -3.02
C TYR A 13 8.18 2.50 -2.91
N ASN A 14 7.32 2.47 -3.93
CA ASN A 14 6.07 3.21 -3.94
C ASN A 14 5.11 2.64 -2.88
N TYR A 15 5.10 1.31 -2.75
CA TYR A 15 4.33 0.65 -1.71
C TYR A 15 4.84 0.99 -0.30
N LEU A 16 6.16 1.02 -0.08
CA LEU A 16 6.71 1.48 1.19
C LEU A 16 6.31 2.92 1.49
N GLN A 17 6.36 3.80 0.49
CA GLN A 17 5.97 5.20 0.65
C GLN A 17 4.49 5.33 0.97
N TYR A 18 3.62 4.60 0.27
CA TYR A 18 2.17 4.57 0.52
C TYR A 18 1.84 4.15 1.97
N LEU A 19 2.54 3.15 2.51
CA LEU A 19 2.36 2.72 3.90
C LEU A 19 2.81 3.79 4.90
N LEU A 20 3.90 4.48 4.62
CA LEU A 20 4.43 5.55 5.46
C LEU A 20 3.54 6.80 5.43
N ASP A 21 3.01 7.14 4.25
CA ASP A 21 2.08 8.25 4.02
C ASP A 21 0.72 7.99 4.69
N SER A 22 0.23 6.75 4.64
CA SER A 22 -1.06 6.38 5.22
C SER A 22 -1.05 6.29 6.75
N ARG A 23 0.14 6.22 7.37
CA ARG A 23 0.42 6.12 8.82
C ARG A 23 -0.79 5.60 9.64
N PRO A 24 -1.03 4.29 9.66
CA PRO A 24 -2.08 3.73 10.51
C PRO A 24 -1.78 4.03 11.98
N GLY A 25 -2.74 4.64 12.67
CA GLY A 25 -2.70 4.99 14.08
C GLY A 25 -3.36 3.92 14.96
N LYS A 26 -3.50 4.20 16.26
CA LYS A 26 -4.14 3.24 17.19
C LYS A 26 -5.63 3.02 16.90
N ASP A 27 -6.26 3.99 16.24
CA ASP A 27 -7.69 3.99 15.93
C ASP A 27 -8.00 3.55 14.49
N THR A 28 -6.99 3.08 13.74
CA THR A 28 -7.19 2.58 12.38
C THR A 28 -8.14 1.39 12.39
N THR A 29 -9.20 1.50 11.60
CA THR A 29 -10.22 0.45 11.49
C THR A 29 -9.73 -0.72 10.63
N ASP A 30 -10.32 -1.90 10.78
CA ASP A 30 -9.96 -3.07 9.96
C ASP A 30 -10.08 -2.77 8.45
N THR A 31 -11.10 -2.00 8.06
CA THR A 31 -11.29 -1.54 6.68
C THR A 31 -10.13 -0.69 6.17
N GLU A 32 -9.64 0.24 6.98
CA GLU A 32 -8.47 1.04 6.64
C GLU A 32 -7.19 0.20 6.59
N PHE A 33 -7.10 -0.85 7.41
CA PHE A 33 -5.98 -1.78 7.36
C PHE A 33 -6.00 -2.65 6.09
N GLN A 34 -7.19 -3.09 5.65
CA GLN A 34 -7.37 -3.80 4.39
C GLN A 34 -6.92 -2.97 3.19
N ASP A 35 -7.21 -1.66 3.22
CA ASP A 35 -6.76 -0.69 2.21
C ASP A 35 -5.23 -0.58 2.11
N LEU A 36 -4.48 -0.94 3.15
CA LEU A 36 -3.02 -0.97 3.14
C LEU A 36 -2.44 -2.26 2.58
N ALA A 37 -3.24 -3.31 2.46
CA ALA A 37 -2.78 -4.58 1.94
C ALA A 37 -2.34 -4.46 0.47
N PRO A 38 -1.32 -5.21 0.04
CA PRO A 38 -0.76 -5.08 -1.31
C PRO A 38 -1.72 -5.58 -2.41
N TRP A 39 -2.76 -6.33 -2.06
CA TRP A 39 -3.83 -6.75 -2.96
C TRP A 39 -5.03 -5.81 -3.00
N SER A 40 -5.04 -4.74 -2.19
CA SER A 40 -6.15 -3.79 -2.19
C SER A 40 -6.16 -2.97 -3.48
N GLU A 41 -7.36 -2.63 -3.94
CA GLU A 41 -7.54 -1.75 -5.11
C GLU A 41 -6.84 -0.40 -4.87
N LYS A 42 -6.97 0.14 -3.66
CA LYS A 42 -6.40 1.42 -3.27
C LYS A 42 -4.87 1.41 -3.31
N ALA A 43 -4.24 0.40 -2.73
CA ALA A 43 -2.78 0.25 -2.78
C ALA A 43 -2.28 0.12 -4.22
N ARG A 44 -2.98 -0.65 -5.07
CA ARG A 44 -2.65 -0.76 -6.50
C ARG A 44 -2.76 0.57 -7.23
N ILE A 45 -3.82 1.32 -6.99
CA ILE A 45 -4.04 2.62 -7.63
C ILE A 45 -2.96 3.61 -7.18
N GLU A 46 -2.74 3.78 -5.88
CA GLU A 46 -1.80 4.78 -5.35
C GLU A 46 -0.34 4.44 -5.68
N CYS A 47 0.04 3.16 -5.70
CA CYS A 47 1.41 2.77 -5.99
C CYS A 47 1.75 2.79 -7.50
N ASN A 48 0.76 2.64 -8.38
CA ASN A 48 0.95 2.72 -9.84
C ASN A 48 0.73 4.12 -10.41
N LYS A 49 0.06 5.04 -9.70
CA LYS A 49 -0.06 6.45 -10.11
C LYS A 49 1.27 7.22 -10.06
N LYS A 50 2.19 6.85 -9.15
CA LYS A 50 3.46 7.56 -8.91
C LYS A 50 4.60 7.17 -9.87
N SER A 51 4.32 6.46 -10.97
CA SER A 51 5.32 6.08 -11.98
C SER A 51 5.40 7.02 -13.19
N GLU A 52 4.82 8.22 -13.09
CA GLU A 52 4.97 9.31 -14.06
C GLU A 52 6.03 10.33 -13.59
#